data_AF-A0A382LYJ7-F1
#
_entry.id   AF-A0A382LYJ7-F1
#
_cell.length_a   1.000
_cell.length_b   1.000
_cell.length_c   1.000
_cell.angle_alpha   90.00
_cell.angle_beta   90.00
_cell.angle_gamma   90.00
#
_symmetry.space_group_name_H-M   'P 1'
#
loop_
_entity.id
_entity.type
_entity.pdbx_description
1 polymer ?
#
loop_
_entity_poly.entity_id
_entity_poly.type
_entity_poly.pdbx_seq_one_letter_code
_entity_poly.pdbx_strand_id
1 'polypeptide(L)' 'FPGWKTSTSGVKNIDALPENAKKYIFAVEDFIGAKISSISTSPEREDTILIENPFDL' A
#
# COMPACT_ATOMS: atom_id res chain seq x y z
N PHE A 1 -9.21 11.94 -5.74
CA PHE A 1 -7.76 11.76 -5.96
C PHE A 1 -7.52 11.53 -7.44
N PRO A 2 -6.46 12.10 -8.04
CA PRO A 2 -6.04 11.71 -9.38
C PRO A 2 -5.66 10.22 -9.38
N GLY A 3 -6.06 9.48 -10.41
CA GLY A 3 -5.69 8.06 -10.54
C GLY A 3 -4.23 7.86 -10.94
N TRP A 4 -3.84 6.60 -11.09
CA TRP A 4 -2.57 6.17 -11.69
C TRP A 4 -2.86 5.28 -12.90
N LYS A 5 -2.04 5.39 -13.95
CA LYS A 5 -2.21 4.63 -15.21
C LYS A 5 -1.16 3.52 -15.40
N THR A 6 -0.47 3.17 -14.32
CA THR A 6 0.57 2.16 -14.28
C THR A 6 0.13 1.02 -13.37
N SER A 7 0.50 -0.21 -13.71
CA SER A 7 0.19 -1.37 -12.87
C SER A 7 0.86 -1.24 -11.50
N THR A 8 0.14 -1.65 -10.45
CA THR A 8 0.68 -1.86 -9.10
C THR A 8 0.85 -3.35 -8.78
N SER A 9 0.44 -4.25 -9.69
CA SER A 9 0.50 -5.69 -9.47
C SER A 9 1.94 -6.16 -9.30
N GLY A 10 2.20 -6.93 -8.24
CA GLY A 10 3.51 -7.47 -7.91
C GLY A 10 4.46 -6.49 -7.21
N VAL A 11 4.00 -5.29 -6.83
CA VAL A 11 4.82 -4.30 -6.12
C VAL A 11 5.01 -4.74 -4.66
N LYS A 12 6.26 -4.81 -4.20
CA LYS A 12 6.65 -5.28 -2.86
C LYS A 12 7.18 -4.19 -1.94
N ASN A 13 7.26 -2.96 -2.44
CA ASN A 13 7.73 -1.81 -1.67
C ASN A 13 6.83 -0.60 -1.96
N ILE A 14 6.45 0.13 -0.91
CA ILE A 14 5.64 1.35 -1.00
C ILE A 14 6.28 2.41 -1.90
N ASP A 15 7.60 2.52 -1.92
CA ASP A 15 8.33 3.51 -2.71
C ASP A 15 8.22 3.27 -4.22
N ALA A 16 7.97 2.02 -4.62
CA ALA A 16 7.75 1.63 -6.01
C ALA A 16 6.30 1.87 -6.48
N LEU A 17 5.39 2.27 -5.59
CA LEU A 17 4.03 2.64 -5.97
C LEU A 17 4.00 4.01 -6.67
N PRO A 18 3.04 4.22 -7.60
CA PRO A 18 2.79 5.52 -8.19
C PRO A 18 2.53 6.58 -7.12
N GLU A 19 3.00 7.79 -7.36
CA GLU A 19 2.87 8.90 -6.39
C GLU A 19 1.42 9.16 -5.97
N ASN A 20 0.49 9.06 -6.92
CA ASN A 20 -0.94 9.22 -6.64
C ASN A 20 -1.53 8.06 -5.83
N ALA A 21 -0.99 6.85 -5.95
CA ALA A 21 -1.39 5.70 -5.13
C ALA A 21 -0.95 5.88 -3.69
N LYS A 22 0.31 6.31 -3.46
CA LYS A 22 0.81 6.65 -2.12
C LYS A 22 -0.04 7.73 -1.45
N LYS A 23 -0.34 8.81 -2.17
CA LYS A 23 -1.23 9.88 -1.66
C LYS A 23 -2.62 9.38 -1.28
N TYR A 24 -3.17 8.45 -2.05
CA TYR A 24 -4.46 7.84 -1.74
C TYR A 24 -4.39 6.99 -0.47
N ILE A 25 -3.34 6.16 -0.32
CA ILE A 25 -3.10 5.33 0.87
C ILE A 25 -3.03 6.22 2.12
N PHE A 26 -2.20 7.26 2.12
CA PHE A 26 -2.07 8.15 3.28
C PHE A 26 -3.37 8.90 3.61
N ALA A 27 -4.16 9.26 2.60
CA ALA A 27 -5.45 9.88 2.84
C ALA A 27 -6.49 8.91 3.42
N VAL A 28 -6.40 7.62 3.08
CA VAL A 28 -7.24 6.58 3.69
C VAL A 28 -6.87 6.43 5.17
N GLU A 29 -5.58 6.37 5.51
CA GLU A 29 -5.13 6.30 6.91
C GLU A 29 -5.65 7.48 7.74
N ASP A 30 -5.51 8.71 7.22
CA ASP A 30 -6.00 9.92 7.87
C ASP A 30 -7.53 9.89 8.05
N PHE A 31 -8.26 9.44 7.04
CA PHE A 31 -9.72 9.36 7.07
C PHE A 31 -10.25 8.34 8.09
N ILE A 32 -9.62 7.16 8.17
CA ILE A 32 -10.05 6.11 9.10
C ILE A 32 -9.43 6.25 10.50
N GLY A 33 -8.42 7.10 10.67
CA GLY A 33 -7.69 7.29 11.92
C GLY A 33 -6.88 6.07 12.36
N ALA A 34 -6.49 5.22 11.41
CA ALA A 34 -5.75 3.98 11.67
C ALA A 34 -4.67 3.76 10.60
N LYS A 35 -3.55 3.18 11.02
CA LYS A 35 -2.44 2.86 10.12
C LYS A 35 -2.76 1.65 9.25
N ILE A 36 -2.29 1.68 8.01
CA ILE A 36 -2.28 0.54 7.11
C ILE A 36 -1.02 -0.29 7.41
N SER A 37 -1.21 -1.52 7.86
CA SER A 37 -0.11 -2.45 8.17
C SER A 37 0.41 -3.18 6.94
N SER A 38 -0.46 -3.47 5.96
CA SER A 38 -0.08 -4.21 4.76
C SER A 38 -0.94 -3.86 3.54
N ILE A 39 -0.37 -4.05 2.35
CA ILE A 39 -1.03 -3.84 1.06
C ILE A 39 -0.76 -5.05 0.16
N SER A 40 -1.79 -5.83 -0.15
CA SER A 40 -1.71 -6.91 -1.14
C SER A 40 -1.85 -6.32 -2.55
N THR A 41 -0.89 -6.64 -3.42
CA THR A 41 -0.86 -6.11 -4.78
C THR A 41 -1.18 -7.15 -5.85
N SER A 42 -1.19 -8.44 -5.49
CA SER A 42 -1.60 -9.53 -6.36
C SER A 42 -2.12 -10.72 -5.51
N PRO A 43 -2.67 -11.78 -6.13
CA PRO A 43 -3.03 -13.01 -5.43
C PRO A 43 -1.85 -13.77 -4.81
N GLU A 44 -0.62 -13.53 -5.27
CA GLU A 44 0.58 -14.21 -4.78
C GLU A 44 0.97 -13.71 -3.39
N ARG A 45 1.43 -14.63 -2.54
CA ARG A 45 1.74 -14.32 -1.13
C ARG A 45 2.85 -13.29 -1.01
N GLU A 46 3.87 -13.41 -1.85
CA GLU A 46 5.06 -12.58 -1.83
C GLU A 46 4.82 -11.17 -2.39
N ASP A 47 3.67 -10.93 -3.01
CA ASP A 47 3.29 -9.65 -3.63
C ASP A 47 2.52 -8.77 -2.65
N THR A 48 3.01 -8.74 -1.41
CA THR A 48 2.47 -7.96 -0.30
C THR A 48 3.53 -6.98 0.19
N ILE A 49 3.15 -5.70 0.29
CA ILE A 49 3.94 -4.68 0.96
C ILE A 49 3.61 -4.77 2.45
N LEU A 50 4.58 -5.14 3.29
CA LEU A 50 4.45 -5.13 4.74
C LEU A 50 5.06 -3.84 5.28
N ILE A 51 4.22 -2.94 5.81
CA ILE A 51 4.65 -1.65 6.37
C ILE A 51 4.99 -1.81 7.85
N GLU A 52 4.09 -2.48 8.58
CA GLU A 52 4.23 -2.79 9.99
C GLU A 52 3.77 -4.23 10.19
N ASN A 53 4.64 -5.05 10.78
CA ASN A 53 4.29 -6.44 11.08
C ASN A 53 3.35 -6.45 12.29
N PRO A 54 2.09 -6.91 12.15
CA PRO A 54 1.12 -6.89 13.25
C PRO A 54 1.47 -7.85 14.40
N PHE A 55 2.51 -8.68 14.25
CA PHE A 55 2.99 -9.62 15.27
C PHE A 55 4.30 -9.19 15.94
N ASP A 56 4.93 -8.11 15.46
CA ASP A 56 6.10 -7.55 16.14
C ASP A 56 5.62 -6.73 17.35
N LEU A 57 6.22 -6.97 18.52
CA LEU A 57 5.88 -6.35 19.80
C LEU A 57 6.63 -5.04 20.04
#